data_AF-A0A8B5X1T4-F1
#
_entry.id   AF-A0A8B5X1T4-F1
#
_cell.length_a   1.000
_cell.length_b   1.000
_cell.length_c   1.000
_cell.angle_alpha   90.00
_cell.angle_beta   90.00
_cell.angle_gamma   90.00
#
_symmetry.space_group_name_H-M   'P 1'
#
loop_
_entity.id
_entity.type
_entity.pdbx_description
1 polymer ?
#
loop_
_entity_poly.entity_id
_entity_poly.type
_entity_poly.pdbx_seq_one_letter_code
_entity_poly.pdbx_strand_id
1 'polypeptide(L)'
;MNESYTKEQHDRIMAAHMARRADAARPRVNLSALELAQKQRVWAHLQQHRPEVAALLRDPHLGELRRRFDALIMIEADLLLGADHVGH
;
A
#
# COMPACT_ATOMS: atom_id res chain seq x y z
N MET A 1 26.94 20.15 -28.08
CA MET A 1 26.61 18.82 -27.51
C MET A 1 26.15 19.02 -26.08
N ASN A 2 25.18 18.23 -25.63
CA ASN A 2 24.42 18.36 -24.39
C ASN A 2 25.27 18.26 -23.11
N GLU A 3 25.56 19.37 -22.45
CA GLU A 3 26.09 19.36 -21.07
C GLU A 3 25.00 19.73 -20.04
N SER A 4 23.82 20.12 -20.52
CA SER A 4 22.59 20.28 -19.73
C SER A 4 21.77 18.98 -19.64
N TYR A 5 22.42 17.82 -19.62
CA TYR A 5 21.89 16.63 -18.94
C TYR A 5 22.03 16.90 -17.44
N THR A 6 21.38 17.97 -17.01
CA THR A 6 21.79 18.82 -15.89
C THR A 6 21.44 18.13 -14.60
N LYS A 7 22.31 18.28 -13.61
CA LYS A 7 22.16 17.88 -12.21
C LYS A 7 20.70 17.81 -11.70
N GLU A 8 19.84 18.75 -12.09
CA GLU A 8 18.41 18.75 -11.78
C GLU A 8 17.63 17.51 -12.27
N GLN A 9 17.86 17.01 -13.49
CA GLN A 9 17.24 15.77 -13.97
C GLN A 9 17.75 14.56 -13.20
N HIS A 10 19.04 14.52 -12.88
CA HIS A 10 19.63 13.48 -12.04
C HIS A 10 19.04 13.51 -10.63
N ASP A 11 18.94 14.70 -10.02
CA ASP A 11 18.35 14.89 -8.70
C ASP A 11 16.87 14.49 -8.67
N ARG A 12 16.09 14.80 -9.71
CA ARG A 12 14.69 14.32 -9.84
C ARG A 12 14.62 12.80 -9.92
N ILE A 13 15.52 12.16 -10.67
CA ILE A 13 15.57 10.69 -10.78
C ILE A 13 15.98 10.06 -9.44
N MET A 14 16.97 10.62 -8.76
CA MET A 14 17.43 10.14 -7.46
C MET A 14 16.36 10.37 -6.39
N ALA A 15 15.70 11.52 -6.37
CA ALA A 15 14.57 11.79 -5.49
C ALA A 15 13.42 10.81 -5.72
N ALA A 16 13.07 10.53 -6.98
CA ALA A 16 12.06 9.53 -7.31
C ALA A 16 12.48 8.11 -6.88
N HIS A 17 13.76 7.76 -7.03
CA HIS A 17 14.29 6.47 -6.59
C HIS A 17 14.29 6.34 -5.06
N MET A 18 14.70 7.39 -4.34
CA MET A 18 14.67 7.45 -2.88
C MET A 18 13.24 7.38 -2.35
N ALA A 19 12.29 8.12 -2.95
CA ALA A 19 10.88 8.05 -2.58
C ALA A 19 10.29 6.64 -2.78
N ARG A 20 10.62 5.97 -3.89
CA ARG A 20 10.22 4.57 -4.12
C ARG A 20 10.81 3.60 -3.09
N ARG A 21 12.06 3.83 -2.67
CA ARG A 21 12.68 3.04 -1.60
C ARG A 21 12.01 3.27 -0.25
N ALA A 22 11.67 4.52 0.07
CA ALA A 22 10.94 4.85 1.29
C ALA A 22 9.54 4.20 1.30
N ASP A 23 8.84 4.17 0.16
CA ASP A 23 7.55 3.47 0.01
C ASP A 23 7.69 1.95 0.18
N ALA A 24 8.72 1.35 -0.41
CA ALA A 24 9.03 -0.08 -0.27
C ALA A 24 9.43 -0.47 1.16
N ALA A 25 9.94 0.49 1.95
CA ALA A 25 10.31 0.27 3.35
C ALA A 25 9.12 0.31 4.31
N ARG A 26 7.93 0.75 3.86
CA ARG A 26 6.75 0.77 4.71
C ARG A 26 6.32 -0.65 5.06
N PRO A 27 6.02 -0.95 6.34
CA PRO A 27 5.56 -2.27 6.74
C PRO A 27 4.25 -2.60 6.02
N ARG A 28 4.16 -3.78 5.42
CA ARG A 28 2.96 -4.26 4.72
C ARG A 28 2.47 -5.57 5.33
N VAL A 29 1.16 -5.73 5.38
CA VAL A 29 0.47 -6.92 5.86
C VAL A 29 -0.17 -7.64 4.68
N ASN A 30 0.05 -8.95 4.61
CA ASN A 30 -0.58 -9.81 3.61
C ASN A 30 -2.00 -10.18 4.07
N LEU A 31 -3.01 -9.54 3.51
CA LEU A 31 -4.41 -9.82 3.84
C LEU A 31 -4.84 -11.24 3.44
N SER A 32 -4.22 -11.83 2.42
CA SER A 32 -4.54 -13.19 1.99
C SER A 32 -4.13 -14.22 3.05
N ALA A 33 -3.03 -13.98 3.78
CA ALA A 33 -2.46 -14.89 4.77
C ALA A 33 -3.09 -14.78 6.17
N LEU A 34 -3.90 -13.74 6.43
CA LEU A 34 -4.55 -13.55 7.73
C LEU A 34 -5.58 -14.65 8.03
N GLU A 35 -5.72 -14.98 9.31
CA GLU A 35 -6.80 -15.84 9.80
C GLU A 35 -8.17 -15.16 9.64
N LEU A 36 -9.24 -15.96 9.65
CA LEU A 36 -10.60 -15.43 9.45
C LEU A 36 -10.97 -14.35 10.47
N ALA A 37 -10.66 -14.55 11.74
CA ALA A 37 -10.92 -13.58 12.81
C ALA A 37 -10.15 -12.26 12.59
N GLN A 38 -8.90 -12.34 12.10
CA GLN A 38 -8.09 -11.16 11.78
C GLN A 38 -8.63 -10.43 10.54
N LYS A 39 -9.02 -11.17 9.50
CA LYS A 39 -9.68 -10.60 8.30
C LYS A 39 -10.94 -9.84 8.66
N GLN A 40 -11.76 -10.38 9.56
CA GLN A 40 -12.99 -9.71 10.02
C GLN A 40 -12.67 -8.41 10.78
N ARG A 41 -11.67 -8.40 11.65
CA ARG A 41 -11.23 -7.17 12.35
C ARG A 41 -10.72 -6.12 11.38
N VAL A 42 -9.86 -6.52 10.45
CA VAL A 42 -9.36 -5.63 9.39
C VAL A 42 -10.51 -5.10 8.54
N TRP A 43 -11.47 -5.95 8.17
CA TRP A 43 -12.63 -5.55 7.39
C TRP A 43 -13.53 -4.55 8.12
N ALA A 44 -13.75 -4.74 9.42
CA ALA A 44 -14.48 -3.78 10.24
C ALA A 44 -13.74 -2.43 10.31
N HIS A 45 -12.42 -2.46 10.53
CA HIS A 45 -11.60 -1.27 10.58
C HIS A 45 -11.62 -0.49 9.25
N LEU A 46 -11.42 -1.18 8.13
CA LEU A 46 -11.44 -0.55 6.81
C LEU A 46 -12.80 0.06 6.48
N GLN A 47 -13.91 -0.59 6.82
CA GLN A 47 -15.24 0.01 6.62
C GLN A 47 -15.43 1.31 7.43
N GLN A 48 -14.87 1.38 8.63
CA GLN A 48 -15.03 2.53 9.52
C GLN A 48 -14.10 3.70 9.19
N HIS A 49 -12.84 3.41 8.87
CA HIS A 49 -11.80 4.43 8.75
C HIS A 49 -11.35 4.69 7.30
N ARG A 50 -11.55 3.73 6.39
CA ARG A 50 -11.07 3.75 4.99
C ARG A 50 -12.08 3.12 4.03
N PRO A 51 -13.33 3.62 3.96
CA PRO A 51 -14.40 3.00 3.17
C PRO A 51 -14.05 2.87 1.68
N GLU A 52 -13.20 3.75 1.15
CA GLU A 52 -12.69 3.69 -0.22
C GLU A 52 -11.85 2.43 -0.49
N VAL A 53 -11.03 2.02 0.49
CA VAL A 53 -10.23 0.80 0.40
C VAL A 53 -11.12 -0.42 0.55
N ALA A 54 -12.09 -0.39 1.46
CA ALA A 54 -13.06 -1.47 1.62
C ALA A 54 -13.88 -1.69 0.33
N ALA A 55 -14.31 -0.62 -0.35
CA ALA A 55 -15.02 -0.69 -1.62
C ALA A 55 -14.17 -1.37 -2.71
N LEU A 56 -12.90 -0.97 -2.84
CA LEU A 56 -11.93 -1.58 -3.76
C LEU A 56 -11.74 -3.08 -3.49
N LEU A 57 -11.63 -3.48 -2.23
CA LEU A 57 -11.49 -4.88 -1.84
C LEU A 57 -12.74 -5.72 -2.14
N ARG A 58 -13.91 -5.08 -2.24
CA ARG A 58 -15.18 -5.74 -2.61
C ARG A 58 -15.38 -5.82 -4.13
N ASP A 59 -14.54 -5.14 -4.91
CA ASP A 59 -14.68 -5.09 -6.36
C ASP A 59 -14.48 -6.48 -6.98
N PRO A 60 -15.42 -6.96 -7.81
CA PRO A 60 -15.33 -8.28 -8.43
C PRO A 60 -14.13 -8.41 -9.38
N HIS A 61 -13.71 -7.32 -10.04
CA HIS A 61 -12.54 -7.32 -10.92
C HIS A 61 -11.24 -7.48 -10.15
N LEU A 62 -11.16 -6.97 -8.91
CA LEU A 62 -9.99 -7.21 -8.06
C LEU A 62 -9.85 -8.72 -7.77
N GLY A 63 -10.97 -9.40 -7.51
CA GLY A 63 -10.98 -10.85 -7.33
C GLY A 63 -10.55 -11.64 -8.57
N GLU A 64 -10.86 -11.14 -9.76
CA GLU A 64 -10.39 -11.70 -11.03
C GLU A 64 -8.89 -11.46 -11.25
N LEU A 65 -8.41 -10.23 -11.05
CA LEU A 65 -6.99 -9.88 -11.13
C LEU A 65 -6.16 -10.72 -10.18
N ARG A 66 -6.61 -10.87 -8.93
CA ARG A 66 -5.91 -11.69 -7.94
C ARG A 66 -5.71 -13.13 -8.42
N ARG A 67 -6.77 -13.72 -9.02
CA ARG A 67 -6.71 -15.09 -9.54
C ARG A 67 -5.85 -15.20 -10.79
N ARG A 68 -5.94 -14.23 -11.71
CA ARG A 68 -5.21 -14.27 -12.98
C ARG A 68 -3.71 -14.14 -12.82
N PHE A 69 -3.27 -13.38 -11.82
CA PHE A 69 -1.85 -13.11 -11.56
C PHE A 69 -1.28 -13.86 -10.34
N ASP A 70 -2.05 -14.75 -9.72
CA ASP A 70 -1.72 -15.39 -8.43
C ASP A 70 -1.19 -14.39 -7.39
N ALA A 71 -1.84 -13.22 -7.33
CA ALA A 71 -1.33 -12.07 -6.59
C ALA A 71 -1.73 -12.13 -5.10
N LEU A 72 -0.86 -11.59 -4.25
CA LEU A 72 -1.15 -11.36 -2.83
C LEU A 72 -1.69 -9.95 -2.65
N ILE A 73 -2.71 -9.79 -1.80
CA ILE A 73 -3.22 -8.47 -1.43
C ILE A 73 -2.40 -7.98 -0.23
N MET A 74 -1.50 -7.05 -0.50
CA MET A 74 -0.66 -6.40 0.49
C MET A 74 -1.23 -5.01 0.81
N ILE A 75 -1.43 -4.72 2.09
CA ILE A 75 -1.86 -3.38 2.54
C ILE A 75 -0.78 -2.80 3.47
N GLU A 76 -0.59 -1.48 3.48
CA GLU A 76 0.29 -0.84 4.46
C GLU A 76 -0.23 -1.11 5.87
N ALA A 77 0.67 -1.47 6.80
CA ALA A 77 0.30 -1.75 8.19
C ALA A 77 -0.28 -0.52 8.89
N ASP A 78 0.16 0.67 8.49
CA ASP A 78 -0.37 1.96 8.97
C ASP A 78 -1.87 2.12 8.64
N LEU A 79 -2.36 1.54 7.55
CA LEU A 79 -3.78 1.56 7.20
C LEU A 79 -4.63 0.63 8.08
N LEU A 80 -3.99 -0.24 8.87
CA LEU A 80 -4.63 -1.17 9.81
C LEU A 80 -4.52 -0.70 11.27
N LEU A 81 -3.58 0.18 11.55
CA LEU A 81 -3.39 0.85 12.82
C LEU A 81 -4.01 2.25 12.67
N GLY A 82 -5.32 2.38 12.93
CA GLY A 82 -5.92 3.71 13.06
C GLY A 82 -5.01 4.61 13.89
N ALA A 83 -4.81 5.84 13.42
CA ALA A 83 -3.87 6.86 13.88
C ALA A 83 -3.80 7.09 15.42
N ASP A 84 -3.29 6.11 16.16
CA ASP A 84 -3.08 6.09 17.61
C ASP A 84 -1.60 5.82 17.93
N HIS A 85 -0.71 6.12 16.98
CA HIS A 85 0.75 6.12 17.15
C HIS A 85 1.38 7.43 16.67
N VAL A 86 0.75 8.56 17.00
CA VAL A 86 1.45 9.85 17.10
C VAL A 86 1.14 10.42 18.48
N GLY A 87 1.93 10.01 19.47
CA GLY A 87 1.88 10.59 20.81
C GLY A 87 2.55 9.70 21.86
N HIS A 88 3.88 9.75 21.96
CA HIS A 88 4.58 10.48 23.03
C HIS A 88 6.10 10.42 22.87
#